data_AF-A0A0D2AY59-F1
#
_entry.id   AF-A0A0D2AY59-F1
#
_cell.length_a   1.000
_cell.length_b   1.000
_cell.length_c   1.000
_cell.angle_alpha   90.00
_cell.angle_beta   90.00
_cell.angle_gamma   90.00
#
_symmetry.space_group_name_H-M   'P 1'
#
loop_
_entity.id
_entity.type
_entity.pdbx_description
1 polymer ?
#
loop_
_entity_poly.entity_id
_entity_poly.type
_entity_poly.pdbx_seq_one_letter_code
_entity_poly.pdbx_strand_id
1 'polypeptide(L)'
;MDPLSMTASIVAVLQLTLTLASYINEAKNATAEQKKVAVEAGNLYALLTSLRFQVEEARSSDPWFNQVKLLGVPNGPLDQFKGVLESMVEQLSTSRKRDQVRSALLWKFTKKEVHDALARMERLKTLITCALANDLMCV
;
A
#
# COMPACT_ATOMS: atom_id res chain seq x y z
N MET A 1 -18.79 -4.83 -0.87
CA MET A 1 -18.50 -3.56 -1.57
C MET A 1 -18.94 -3.67 -3.02
N ASP A 2 -19.53 -2.60 -3.53
CA ASP A 2 -19.70 -2.33 -4.95
C ASP A 2 -18.37 -1.80 -5.57
N PRO A 3 -18.26 -1.73 -6.91
CA PRO A 3 -17.06 -1.24 -7.61
C PRO A 3 -16.60 0.14 -7.14
N LEU A 4 -17.51 1.09 -6.92
CA LEU A 4 -17.15 2.45 -6.50
C LEU A 4 -16.50 2.44 -5.10
N SER A 5 -17.11 1.72 -4.15
CA SER A 5 -16.55 1.55 -2.80
C SER A 5 -15.18 0.85 -2.82
N MET A 6 -14.99 -0.13 -3.71
CA MET A 6 -13.69 -0.80 -3.89
C MET A 6 -12.65 0.15 -4.47
N THR A 7 -12.98 0.91 -5.52
CA THR A 7 -12.10 1.92 -6.10
C THR A 7 -11.64 2.92 -5.06
N ALA A 8 -12.55 3.43 -4.22
CA ALA A 8 -12.19 4.35 -3.13
C ALA A 8 -11.19 3.73 -2.15
N SER A 9 -11.38 2.45 -1.79
CA SER A 9 -10.45 1.73 -0.90
C SER A 9 -9.07 1.56 -1.52
N ILE A 10 -8.99 1.21 -2.81
CA ILE A 10 -7.73 1.10 -3.55
C ILE A 10 -7.02 2.45 -3.64
N VAL A 11 -7.76 3.53 -3.93
CA VAL A 11 -7.21 4.90 -4.00
C VAL A 11 -6.61 5.34 -2.67
N ALA A 12 -7.27 5.04 -1.54
CA ALA A 12 -6.72 5.36 -0.23
C ALA A 12 -5.35 4.70 0.00
N VAL A 13 -5.21 3.42 -0.35
CA VAL A 13 -3.93 2.69 -0.25
C VAL A 13 -2.88 3.25 -1.21
N LEU A 14 -3.27 3.60 -2.45
CA LEU A 14 -2.38 4.22 -3.45
C LEU A 14 -1.77 5.53 -2.92
N GLN A 15 -2.59 6.42 -2.36
CA GLN A 15 -2.15 7.71 -1.84
C GLN A 15 -1.16 7.56 -0.68
N LEU A 16 -1.43 6.63 0.23
CA LEU A 16 -0.52 6.32 1.34
C LEU A 16 0.80 5.72 0.85
N THR A 17 0.74 4.80 -0.11
CA THR A 17 1.93 4.17 -0.72
C THR A 17 2.81 5.22 -1.40
N LEU A 18 2.20 6.14 -2.15
CA LEU A 18 2.90 7.24 -2.80
C LEU A 18 3.56 8.17 -1.79
N THR A 19 2.84 8.53 -0.72
CA THR A 19 3.37 9.38 0.36
C THR A 19 4.61 8.75 1.01
N LEU A 20 4.54 7.46 1.32
CA LEU A 20 5.67 6.71 1.90
C LEU A 20 6.86 6.66 0.93
N ALA A 21 6.62 6.34 -0.35
CA ALA A 21 7.68 6.28 -1.36
C ALA A 21 8.38 7.63 -1.57
N SER A 22 7.61 8.73 -1.65
CA SER A 22 8.16 10.09 -1.75
C SER A 22 9.08 10.43 -0.57
N TYR A 23 8.67 10.12 0.65
CA TYR A 23 9.50 10.35 1.84
C TYR A 23 10.83 9.58 1.78
N ILE A 24 10.78 8.30 1.41
CA ILE A 24 11.97 7.45 1.33
C ILE A 24 12.95 7.99 0.27
N ASN A 25 12.42 8.46 -0.86
CA ASN A 25 13.23 9.04 -1.94
C ASN A 25 13.88 10.37 -1.55
N GLU A 26 13.27 11.14 -0.66
CA GLU A 26 13.82 12.40 -0.16
C GLU A 26 14.79 12.21 1.04
N ALA A 27 14.83 11.03 1.65
CA ALA A 27 15.70 10.71 2.78
C ALA A 27 17.18 10.62 2.38
N LYS A 28 18.05 11.39 3.04
CA LYS A 28 19.51 11.32 2.80
C LYS A 28 20.10 10.07 3.42
N ASN A 29 21.07 9.46 2.73
CA ASN A 29 21.81 8.26 3.16
C ASN A 29 20.91 7.04 3.42
N ALA A 30 19.91 6.83 2.56
CA ALA A 30 18.99 5.72 2.73
C ALA A 30 19.71 4.36 2.69
N THR A 31 19.45 3.48 3.67
CA THR A 31 20.06 2.14 3.72
C THR A 31 19.47 1.23 2.64
N ALA A 32 20.09 0.07 2.38
CA ALA A 32 19.62 -0.89 1.38
C ALA A 32 18.16 -1.35 1.63
N GLU A 33 17.79 -1.59 2.89
CA GLU A 33 16.41 -1.94 3.27
C GLU A 33 15.42 -0.81 2.96
N GLN A 34 15.84 0.44 3.10
CA GLN A 34 14.99 1.60 2.85
C GLN A 34 14.74 1.75 1.36
N LYS A 35 15.79 1.60 0.54
CA LYS A 35 15.65 1.54 -0.91
C LYS A 35 14.74 0.39 -1.35
N LYS A 36 14.82 -0.75 -0.67
CA LYS A 36 13.91 -1.89 -0.91
C LYS A 36 12.46 -1.51 -0.64
N VAL A 37 12.14 -0.79 0.45
CA VAL A 37 10.78 -0.29 0.69
C VAL A 37 10.29 0.60 -0.45
N ALA A 38 11.12 1.52 -0.96
CA ALA A 38 10.72 2.37 -2.09
C ALA A 38 10.46 1.56 -3.37
N VAL A 39 11.29 0.55 -3.66
CA VAL A 39 11.10 -0.36 -4.79
C VAL A 39 9.79 -1.13 -4.64
N GLU A 40 9.54 -1.75 -3.48
CA GLU A 40 8.33 -2.52 -3.27
C GLU A 40 7.05 -1.66 -3.22
N ALA A 41 7.15 -0.44 -2.70
CA ALA A 41 6.07 0.54 -2.79
C ALA A 41 5.76 0.89 -4.24
N GLY A 42 6.77 1.06 -5.09
CA GLY A 42 6.60 1.29 -6.53
C GLY A 42 5.93 0.11 -7.25
N ASN A 43 6.37 -1.11 -6.97
CA ASN A 43 5.78 -2.34 -7.51
C ASN A 43 4.30 -2.47 -7.10
N LEU A 44 4.01 -2.24 -5.83
CA LEU A 44 2.65 -2.30 -5.31
C LEU A 44 1.77 -1.18 -5.88
N TYR A 45 2.30 0.04 -6.04
CA TYR A 45 1.60 1.14 -6.68
C TYR A 45 1.17 0.79 -8.10
N ALA A 46 2.06 0.17 -8.88
CA ALA A 46 1.74 -0.28 -10.24
C ALA A 46 0.59 -1.32 -10.23
N LEU A 47 0.67 -2.33 -9.36
CA LEU A 47 -0.37 -3.36 -9.23
C LEU A 47 -1.72 -2.80 -8.78
N LEU A 48 -1.72 -1.93 -7.77
CA LEU A 48 -2.94 -1.28 -7.29
C LEU A 48 -3.55 -0.36 -8.36
N THR A 49 -2.72 0.31 -9.16
CA THR A 49 -3.18 1.14 -10.28
C THR A 49 -3.87 0.27 -11.34
N SER A 50 -3.27 -0.86 -11.72
CA SER A 50 -3.89 -1.81 -12.64
C SER A 50 -5.20 -2.38 -12.10
N LEU A 51 -5.23 -2.77 -10.82
CA LEU A 51 -6.44 -3.26 -10.17
C LEU A 51 -7.54 -2.18 -10.16
N ARG A 52 -7.19 -0.92 -9.85
CA ARG A 52 -8.13 0.20 -9.85
C ARG A 52 -8.82 0.36 -11.20
N PHE A 53 -8.06 0.39 -12.29
CA PHE A 53 -8.63 0.55 -13.64
C PHE A 53 -9.60 -0.58 -13.99
N GLN A 54 -9.28 -1.83 -13.65
CA GLN A 54 -10.21 -2.94 -13.87
C GLN A 54 -11.47 -2.82 -13.03
N VAL A 55 -11.34 -2.43 -11.75
CA VAL A 55 -12.49 -2.25 -10.85
C VAL A 55 -13.38 -1.09 -11.29
N GLU A 56 -12.81 0.00 -11.82
CA GLU A 56 -13.57 1.14 -12.35
C GLU A 56 -14.49 0.77 -13.52
N GLU A 57 -14.08 -0.22 -14.33
CA GLU A 57 -14.88 -0.74 -15.45
C GLU A 57 -15.78 -1.92 -15.06
N ALA A 58 -15.65 -2.43 -13.83
CA ALA A 58 -16.36 -3.63 -13.37
C ALA A 58 -17.85 -3.38 -13.15
N ARG A 59 -18.65 -4.40 -13.43
CA ARG A 59 -20.03 -4.48 -12.94
C ARG A 59 -20.06 -5.31 -11.66
N SER A 60 -20.94 -4.94 -10.74
CA SER A 60 -21.15 -5.67 -9.48
C SER A 60 -21.44 -7.18 -9.68
N SER A 61 -21.99 -7.55 -10.85
CA SER A 61 -22.34 -8.90 -11.27
C SER A 61 -21.19 -9.70 -11.86
N ASP A 62 -20.04 -9.08 -12.15
CA ASP A 62 -18.94 -9.76 -12.83
C ASP A 62 -18.34 -10.85 -11.93
N PRO A 63 -18.20 -12.11 -12.41
CA PRO A 63 -17.73 -13.22 -11.58
C PRO A 63 -16.35 -12.99 -10.96
N TRP A 64 -15.41 -12.42 -11.72
CA TRP A 64 -14.05 -12.11 -11.27
C TRP A 64 -14.05 -11.07 -10.13
N PHE A 65 -14.99 -10.12 -10.16
CA PHE A 65 -15.07 -9.06 -9.17
C PHE A 65 -15.43 -9.60 -7.78
N ASN A 66 -16.06 -10.77 -7.68
CA ASN A 66 -16.34 -11.41 -6.39
C ASN A 66 -15.06 -11.80 -5.64
N GLN A 67 -14.01 -12.22 -6.35
CA GLN A 67 -12.71 -12.50 -5.72
C GLN A 67 -12.03 -11.20 -5.27
N VAL A 68 -12.08 -10.17 -6.12
CA VAL A 68 -11.52 -8.86 -5.80
C VAL A 68 -12.20 -8.25 -4.56
N LYS A 69 -13.51 -8.42 -4.38
CA LYS A 69 -14.25 -7.98 -3.17
C LYS A 69 -13.64 -8.51 -1.87
N LEU A 70 -13.03 -9.71 -1.88
CA LEU A 70 -12.40 -10.30 -0.69
C LEU A 70 -11.20 -9.47 -0.20
N LEU A 71 -10.56 -8.70 -1.08
CA LEU A 71 -9.44 -7.82 -0.69
C LEU A 71 -9.88 -6.67 0.21
N GLY A 72 -11.13 -6.21 0.09
CA GLY A 72 -11.64 -5.04 0.80
C GLY A 72 -12.86 -5.30 1.66
N VAL A 73 -13.07 -6.55 2.10
CA VAL A 73 -13.98 -6.82 3.22
C VAL A 73 -13.49 -6.07 4.47
N PRO A 74 -14.35 -5.73 5.44
CA PRO A 74 -13.92 -5.12 6.70
C PRO A 74 -12.83 -5.96 7.38
N ASN A 75 -11.75 -5.32 7.85
CA ASN A 75 -10.53 -6.00 8.34
C ASN A 75 -9.86 -6.92 7.30
N GLY A 76 -10.16 -6.75 6.02
CA GLY A 76 -9.57 -7.50 4.92
C GLY A 76 -8.16 -7.03 4.58
N PRO A 77 -7.52 -7.64 3.56
CA PRO A 77 -6.15 -7.33 3.15
C PRO A 77 -5.85 -5.85 2.92
N LEU A 78 -6.73 -5.12 2.22
CA LEU A 78 -6.55 -3.70 1.93
C LEU A 78 -6.63 -2.85 3.20
N ASP A 79 -7.56 -3.16 4.10
CA ASP A 79 -7.78 -2.41 5.34
C ASP A 79 -6.61 -2.61 6.32
N GLN A 80 -6.15 -3.85 6.47
CA GLN A 80 -4.98 -4.16 7.29
C GLN A 80 -3.71 -3.47 6.76
N PHE A 81 -3.52 -3.47 5.45
CA PHE A 81 -2.37 -2.81 4.85
C PHE A 81 -2.46 -1.28 4.95
N LYS A 82 -3.65 -0.72 4.72
CA LYS A 82 -3.93 0.70 4.93
C LYS A 82 -3.55 1.14 6.34
N GLY A 83 -3.98 0.42 7.38
CA GLY A 83 -3.66 0.78 8.77
C GLY A 83 -2.15 0.78 9.07
N VAL A 84 -1.38 -0.14 8.49
CA VAL A 84 0.09 -0.14 8.60
C VAL A 84 0.68 1.11 7.95
N LEU A 85 0.25 1.43 6.72
CA LEU A 85 0.74 2.62 6.02
C LEU A 85 0.32 3.92 6.71
N GLU A 86 -0.90 4.01 7.24
CA GLU A 86 -1.37 5.17 8.00
C GLU A 86 -0.50 5.42 9.23
N SER A 87 -0.18 4.37 9.99
CA SER A 87 0.72 4.47 11.13
C SER A 87 2.11 4.98 10.72
N MET A 88 2.65 4.47 9.61
CA MET A 88 3.93 4.94 9.08
C MET A 88 3.86 6.41 8.63
N VAL A 89 2.81 6.82 7.91
CA VAL A 89 2.63 8.20 7.43
C VAL A 89 2.38 9.17 8.59
N GLU A 90 1.66 8.74 9.63
CA GLU A 90 1.44 9.54 10.83
C GLU A 90 2.76 9.90 11.52
N GLN A 91 3.69 8.93 11.62
CA GLN A 91 5.04 9.19 12.14
C GLN A 91 5.80 10.25 11.33
N LEU A 92 5.61 10.32 10.00
CA LEU A 92 6.18 11.37 9.16
C LEU A 92 5.55 12.75 9.45
N SER A 93 4.24 12.79 9.70
CA SER A 93 3.50 14.05 9.94
C SER A 93 3.83 14.68 11.30
N THR A 94 4.00 13.87 12.34
CA THR A 94 4.35 14.32 13.70
C THR A 94 5.79 14.85 13.80
N SER A 95 6.64 14.54 12.83
CA SER A 95 8.00 15.07 12.73
C SER A 95 8.05 16.39 11.96
N ARG A 96 7.20 16.60 10.95
CA ARG A 96 7.17 17.83 10.15
C ARG A 96 6.87 19.10 10.97
N LYS A 97 6.12 18.96 12.07
CA LYS A 97 5.91 20.05 13.06
C LYS A 97 7.13 20.34 13.94
N ARG A 98 8.08 19.39 14.05
CA ARG A 98 9.36 19.52 14.79
C ARG A 98 10.56 19.88 13.90
N ASP A 99 10.52 19.53 12.61
CA ASP A 99 11.64 19.64 11.66
C ASP A 99 11.76 21.01 10.95
N GLN A 100 11.01 22.04 11.36
CA GLN A 100 11.24 23.43 10.91
C GLN A 100 12.64 23.93 11.30
N VAL A 101 13.34 23.19 12.18
CA VAL A 101 14.74 23.41 12.56
C VAL A 101 15.61 22.30 11.95
N ARG A 102 16.09 22.54 10.72
CA ARG A 102 17.36 22.03 10.16
C ARG A 102 17.73 20.57 10.50
N SER A 103 17.06 19.59 9.90
CA SER A 103 17.76 18.34 9.57
C SER A 103 17.18 17.75 8.30
N ALA A 104 18.05 17.40 7.35
CA ALA A 104 17.66 16.57 6.22
C ALA A 104 16.91 15.35 6.74
N LEU A 105 15.86 14.93 6.02
CA LEU A 105 14.96 13.82 6.34
C LEU A 105 15.75 12.58 6.79
N LEU A 106 16.07 12.53 8.08
CA LEU A 106 16.74 11.41 8.73
C LEU A 106 15.74 10.27 8.74
N TRP A 107 16.19 9.06 8.44
CA TRP A 107 15.33 7.89 8.53
C TRP A 107 14.68 7.76 9.91
N LYS A 108 13.35 7.60 9.96
CA LYS A 108 12.58 7.59 11.23
C LYS A 108 12.01 6.23 11.60
N PHE A 109 11.91 5.30 10.66
CA PHE A 109 11.29 4.00 10.92
C PHE A 109 12.26 3.03 11.60
N THR A 110 11.75 2.25 12.54
CA THR A 110 12.45 1.12 13.13
C THR A 110 12.63 -0.01 12.11
N LYS A 111 13.59 -0.91 12.35
CA LYS A 111 13.76 -2.11 11.52
C LYS A 111 12.51 -2.99 11.49
N LYS A 112 11.80 -3.07 12.62
CA LYS A 112 10.57 -3.85 12.75
C LYS A 112 9.47 -3.29 11.84
N GLU A 113 9.23 -1.98 11.87
CA GLU A 113 8.21 -1.34 11.03
C GLU A 113 8.53 -1.50 9.55
N VAL A 114 9.80 -1.41 9.16
CA VAL A 114 10.23 -1.68 7.78
C VAL A 114 9.94 -3.11 7.38
N HIS A 115 10.30 -4.07 8.23
CA HIS A 115 10.06 -5.48 7.96
C HIS A 115 8.57 -5.80 7.86
N ASP A 116 7.77 -5.29 8.80
CA ASP A 116 6.32 -5.48 8.84
C ASP A 116 5.66 -4.87 7.59
N ALA A 117 6.09 -3.66 7.17
CA ALA A 117 5.61 -3.02 5.96
C ALA A 117 5.96 -3.83 4.70
N LEU A 118 7.20 -4.28 4.56
CA LEU A 118 7.63 -5.12 3.43
C LEU A 118 6.84 -6.42 3.37
N ALA A 119 6.69 -7.12 4.51
CA ALA A 119 5.93 -8.37 4.57
C ALA A 119 4.46 -8.16 4.16
N ARG A 120 3.86 -7.03 4.55
CA ARG A 120 2.48 -6.70 4.18
C ARG A 120 2.34 -6.29 2.71
N MET A 121 3.31 -5.56 2.16
CA MET A 121 3.36 -5.26 0.73
C MET A 121 3.45 -6.54 -0.10
N GLU A 122 4.36 -7.45 0.24
CA GLU A 122 4.50 -8.74 -0.46
C GLU A 122 3.20 -9.54 -0.42
N ARG A 123 2.62 -9.70 0.78
CA ARG A 123 1.35 -10.41 0.93
C ARG A 123 0.25 -9.80 0.07
N LEU A 124 0.11 -8.47 0.07
CA LEU A 124 -0.92 -7.81 -0.72
C LEU A 124 -0.68 -7.96 -2.23
N LYS A 125 0.56 -7.84 -2.70
CA LYS A 125 0.91 -8.09 -4.12
C LYS A 125 0.54 -9.50 -4.57
N THR A 126 0.81 -10.51 -3.73
CA THR A 126 0.42 -11.90 -4.01
C THR A 126 -1.09 -12.04 -4.10
N LEU A 127 -1.83 -11.47 -3.14
CA LEU A 127 -3.29 -11.53 -3.12
C LEU A 127 -3.93 -10.81 -4.30
N ILE A 128 -3.41 -9.65 -4.70
CA ILE A 128 -3.87 -8.93 -5.90
C ILE A 128 -3.61 -9.77 -7.14
N THR A 129 -2.40 -10.31 -7.31
CA THR A 129 -2.06 -11.16 -8.46
C THR A 129 -2.96 -12.39 -8.53
N CYS A 130 -3.23 -13.03 -7.39
CA CYS A 130 -4.16 -14.16 -7.27
C CYS A 130 -5.59 -13.78 -7.66
N ALA A 131 -6.12 -12.67 -7.11
CA ALA A 131 -7.45 -12.19 -7.44
C ALA A 131 -7.61 -11.84 -8.93
N LEU A 132 -6.56 -11.28 -9.54
CA LEU A 132 -6.52 -10.98 -10.98
C LEU A 132 -6.43 -12.25 -11.84
N ALA A 133 -5.72 -13.28 -11.37
CA ALA A 133 -5.62 -14.57 -12.05
C ALA A 133 -6.90 -15.42 -11.93
N ASN A 134 -7.90 -14.99 -11.15
CA ASN A 134 -9.06 -15.78 -10.75
C ASN A 134 -8.71 -17.14 -10.09
N ASP A 135 -7.51 -17.26 -9.52
CA ASP A 135 -7.04 -18.51 -8.90
C ASP A 135 -7.38 -18.51 -7.41
N LEU A 136 -8.16 -19.49 -6.95
CA LEU A 136 -8.67 -19.60 -5.58
C LEU A 136 -7.66 -20.22 -4.58
N MET A 137 -6.49 -20.67 -5.05
CA MET A 137 -5.57 -21.50 -4.27
C MET A 137 -4.48 -20.73 -3.50
N CYS A 138 -4.45 -19.40 -3.51
CA CYS A 138 -3.39 -18.62 -2.83
C CYS A 138 -3.76 -18.06 -1.46
N VAL A 139 -4.77 -18.61 -0.78
CA VAL A 139 -5.21 -18.18 0.57
C VAL A 139 -4.50 -18.93 1.67
#